data_AF-A0A0F3N5U5-F1
#
_entry.id   AF-A0A0F3N5U5-F1
#
_cell.length_a   1.000
_cell.length_b   1.000
_cell.length_c   1.000
_cell.angle_alpha   90.00
_cell.angle_beta   90.00
_cell.angle_gamma   90.00
#
_symmetry.space_group_name_H-M   'P 1'
#
loop_
_entity.id
_entity.type
_entity.pdbx_description
1 polymer ?
#
loop_
_entity_poly.entity_id
_entity_poly.type
_entity_poly.pdbx_seq_one_letter_code
_entity_poly.pdbx_strand_id
1 'polypeptide(L)'
;MDIIPQLDVTSYPSQLFWFFLSFSVLYLVISKNILPKVENVIKKRYTITTGVIGYVEHNLTRAQDELNKQLFSLDEAKAEANRIISSALQETKSTNAGLMAMLDQEIQKMFSMANEYMYNLKCQTEQELIDLTCEIALTYYSKMLGTEYADKDKLRDITTRLYKERT
;
A
#
# COMPACT_ATOMS: atom_id res chain seq x y z
N MET A 1 -98.78 37.87 51.57
CA MET A 1 -97.75 38.07 50.53
C MET A 1 -97.64 36.76 49.79
N ASP A 2 -98.32 36.67 48.66
CA ASP A 2 -98.34 35.46 47.85
C ASP A 2 -96.95 35.25 47.25
N ILE A 3 -96.30 34.18 47.70
CA ILE A 3 -95.03 33.72 47.19
C ILE A 3 -95.31 33.33 45.74
N ILE A 4 -94.64 33.97 44.78
CA ILE A 4 -94.78 33.62 43.37
C ILE A 4 -94.46 32.12 43.26
N PRO A 5 -95.36 31.27 42.72
CA PRO A 5 -95.24 29.81 42.78
C PRO A 5 -93.95 29.24 42.12
N GLN A 6 -93.21 30.08 41.40
CA GLN A 6 -91.92 29.76 40.78
C GLN A 6 -90.71 29.94 41.71
N LEU A 7 -90.86 30.61 42.86
CA LEU A 7 -89.82 30.85 43.85
C LEU A 7 -90.15 30.22 45.21
N ASP A 8 -90.86 29.09 45.19
CA ASP A 8 -91.10 28.30 46.41
C ASP A 8 -89.81 27.57 46.82
N VAL A 9 -89.07 28.21 47.73
CA VAL A 9 -87.78 27.75 48.26
C VAL A 9 -87.84 26.46 49.06
N THR A 10 -89.03 25.95 49.37
CA THR A 10 -89.20 24.72 50.17
C THR A 10 -88.79 23.45 49.42
N SER A 11 -88.74 23.46 48.09
CA SER A 11 -88.34 22.31 47.25
C SER A 11 -86.84 22.26 46.92
N TYR A 12 -86.13 23.39 46.98
CA TYR A 12 -84.71 23.47 46.64
C TYR A 12 -83.78 22.56 47.48
N PRO A 13 -84.00 22.35 48.80
CA PRO A 13 -83.14 21.46 49.58
C PRO A 13 -83.13 20.02 49.07
N SER A 14 -84.26 19.50 48.58
CA SER A 14 -84.34 18.15 48.01
C SER A 14 -83.60 18.06 46.68
N GLN A 15 -83.76 19.09 45.82
CA GLN A 15 -83.04 19.16 44.54
C GLN A 15 -81.52 19.22 44.74
N LEU A 16 -81.05 19.99 45.72
CA LEU A 16 -79.64 20.05 46.08
C LEU A 16 -79.11 18.71 46.63
N PHE A 17 -79.90 18.00 47.45
CA PHE A 17 -79.52 16.67 47.93
C PHE A 17 -79.30 15.69 46.78
N TRP A 18 -80.25 15.60 45.84
CA TRP A 18 -80.12 14.72 44.67
C TRP A 18 -79.02 15.17 43.71
N PHE A 19 -78.81 16.47 43.56
CA PHE A 19 -77.67 17.02 42.81
C PHE A 19 -76.35 16.56 43.39
N PHE A 20 -76.13 16.76 44.70
CA PHE A 20 -74.90 16.29 45.36
C PHE A 20 -74.75 14.78 45.28
N LEU A 21 -75.83 14.01 45.48
CA LEU A 21 -75.77 12.56 45.41
C LEU A 21 -75.36 12.07 44.02
N SER A 22 -76.02 12.57 42.96
CA SER A 22 -75.71 12.21 41.58
C SER A 22 -74.31 12.69 41.15
N PHE A 23 -73.93 13.91 41.56
CA PHE A 23 -72.60 14.46 41.27
C PHE A 23 -71.50 13.67 41.98
N SER A 24 -71.70 13.29 43.24
CA SER A 24 -70.75 12.44 43.98
C SER A 24 -70.59 11.07 43.34
N VAL A 25 -71.69 10.42 42.93
CA VAL A 25 -71.61 9.14 42.21
C VAL A 25 -70.84 9.30 40.90
N LEU A 26 -71.16 10.32 40.10
CA LEU A 26 -70.46 10.61 38.84
C LEU A 26 -68.96 10.90 39.07
N TYR A 27 -68.63 11.71 40.07
CA TYR A 27 -67.26 12.04 40.44
C TYR A 27 -66.45 10.79 40.79
N LEU A 28 -67.03 9.88 41.59
CA LEU A 28 -66.38 8.62 41.93
C LEU A 28 -66.16 7.72 40.70
N VAL A 29 -67.12 7.67 39.77
CA VAL A 29 -66.98 6.90 38.51
C VAL A 29 -65.85 7.46 37.66
N ILE A 30 -65.79 8.78 37.46
CA ILE A 30 -64.74 9.44 36.67
C ILE A 30 -63.37 9.26 37.33
N SER A 31 -63.29 9.55 38.63
CA SER A 31 -62.06 9.45 39.41
C SER A 31 -61.48 8.03 39.39
N LYS A 32 -62.33 7.01 39.60
CA LYS A 32 -61.86 5.62 39.68
C LYS A 32 -61.71 4.90 38.34
N ASN A 33 -62.47 5.27 37.30
CA ASN A 33 -62.48 4.50 36.05
C ASN A 33 -61.93 5.25 34.84
N ILE A 34 -62.23 6.54 34.69
CA ILE A 34 -61.91 7.28 33.47
C ILE A 34 -60.52 7.89 33.57
N LEU A 35 -60.22 8.54 34.70
CA LEU A 35 -58.92 9.16 34.95
C LEU A 35 -57.73 8.17 34.83
N PRO A 36 -57.74 6.98 35.47
CA PRO A 36 -56.62 6.04 35.35
C PRO A 36 -56.43 5.49 33.93
N LYS A 37 -57.52 5.38 33.14
CA LYS A 37 -57.43 4.96 31.73
C LYS A 37 -56.70 6.00 30.89
N VAL A 38 -57.02 7.28 31.08
CA VAL A 38 -56.36 8.39 30.37
C VAL A 38 -54.88 8.47 30.76
N GLU A 39 -54.59 8.37 32.06
CA GLU A 39 -53.22 8.39 32.57
C GLU A 39 -52.38 7.24 31.99
N ASN A 40 -52.93 6.02 31.94
CA ASN A 40 -52.23 4.88 31.33
C ASN A 40 -51.94 5.09 29.85
N VAL A 41 -52.84 5.71 29.08
CA VAL A 41 -52.60 6.00 27.66
C VAL A 41 -51.49 7.02 27.49
N ILE A 42 -51.49 8.08 28.29
CA ILE A 42 -50.45 9.12 28.25
C ILE A 42 -49.09 8.52 28.63
N LYS A 43 -49.02 7.77 29.74
CA LYS A 43 -47.80 7.07 30.17
C LYS A 43 -47.30 6.11 29.11
N LYS A 44 -48.18 5.29 28.52
CA LYS A 44 -47.80 4.34 27.47
C LYS A 44 -47.18 5.04 26.26
N ARG A 45 -47.80 6.13 25.78
CA ARG A 45 -47.24 6.91 24.66
C ARG A 45 -45.90 7.53 25.01
N TYR A 46 -45.79 8.11 26.21
CA TYR A 46 -44.55 8.69 26.69
C TYR A 46 -43.42 7.66 26.75
N THR A 47 -43.67 6.49 27.36
CA THR A 47 -42.70 5.39 27.45
C THR A 47 -42.29 4.86 26.08
N ILE A 48 -43.23 4.76 25.12
CA ILE A 48 -42.89 4.36 23.75
C ILE A 48 -41.98 5.38 23.11
N THR A 49 -42.33 6.68 23.17
CA THR A 49 -41.51 7.74 22.57
C THR A 49 -40.12 7.79 23.18
N THR A 50 -39.99 7.77 24.50
CA THR A 50 -38.69 7.81 25.16
C THR A 50 -37.87 6.55 24.90
N GLY A 51 -38.51 5.38 24.88
CA GLY A 51 -37.88 4.12 24.52
C GLY A 51 -37.35 4.10 23.07
N VAL A 52 -38.14 4.63 22.13
CA VAL A 52 -37.72 4.75 20.72
C VAL A 52 -36.54 5.71 20.58
N ILE A 53 -36.57 6.86 21.26
CA ILE A 53 -35.44 7.82 21.25
C ILE A 53 -34.17 7.16 21.79
N GLY A 54 -34.25 6.49 22.95
CA GLY A 54 -33.10 5.80 23.54
C GLY A 54 -32.58 4.65 22.66
N TYR A 55 -33.47 3.91 22.01
CA TYR A 55 -33.07 2.86 21.06
C TYR A 55 -32.36 3.43 19.84
N VAL A 56 -32.87 4.54 19.27
CA VAL A 56 -32.25 5.23 18.13
C VAL A 56 -30.88 5.76 18.53
N GLU A 57 -30.77 6.46 19.67
CA GLU A 57 -29.50 7.01 20.17
C GLU A 57 -28.47 5.90 20.37
N HIS A 58 -28.85 4.81 21.05
CA HIS A 58 -27.97 3.66 21.24
C HIS A 58 -27.50 3.05 19.91
N ASN A 59 -28.38 2.91 18.93
CA ASN A 59 -28.00 2.39 17.61
C ASN A 59 -27.08 3.35 16.85
N LEU A 60 -27.31 4.66 16.95
CA LEU A 60 -26.42 5.67 16.36
C LEU A 60 -25.04 5.60 17.01
N THR A 61 -24.95 5.51 18.34
CA THR A 61 -23.67 5.36 19.05
C THR A 61 -22.95 4.09 18.62
N ARG A 62 -23.65 2.95 18.50
CA ARG A 62 -23.06 1.70 18.03
C ARG A 62 -22.57 1.78 16.58
N ALA A 63 -23.35 2.40 15.69
CA ALA A 63 -22.96 2.59 14.30
C ALA A 63 -21.72 3.49 14.20
N GLN A 64 -21.64 4.55 15.02
CA GLN A 64 -20.48 5.44 15.06
C GLN A 64 -19.23 4.73 15.61
N ASP A 65 -19.37 3.93 16.67
CA ASP A 65 -18.26 3.13 17.21
C ASP A 65 -17.72 2.12 16.19
N GLU A 66 -18.63 1.42 15.51
CA GLU A 66 -18.26 0.49 14.43
C GLU A 66 -17.58 1.20 13.26
N LEU A 67 -18.11 2.35 12.84
CA LEU A 67 -17.49 3.18 11.81
C LEU A 67 -16.07 3.61 12.21
N ASN A 68 -15.89 4.05 13.45
CA ASN A 68 -14.58 4.46 13.96
C ASN A 68 -13.59 3.29 13.97
N LYS A 69 -14.02 2.08 14.35
CA LYS A 69 -13.19 0.87 14.30
C LYS A 69 -12.79 0.53 12.86
N GLN A 70 -13.73 0.59 11.92
CA GLN A 70 -13.43 0.34 10.51
C GLN A 70 -12.48 1.38 9.93
N LEU A 71 -12.64 2.66 10.28
CA LEU A 71 -11.71 3.72 9.88
C LEU A 71 -10.31 3.49 10.45
N PHE A 72 -10.21 3.09 11.72
CA PHE A 72 -8.93 2.75 12.35
C PHE A 72 -8.25 1.57 11.65
N SER A 73 -8.97 0.47 11.41
CA SER A 73 -8.42 -0.70 10.69
C SER A 73 -8.02 -0.36 9.25
N LEU A 74 -8.73 0.55 8.59
CA LEU A 74 -8.41 1.01 7.24
C LEU A 74 -7.15 1.88 7.23
N ASP A 75 -6.95 2.72 8.25
CA ASP A 75 -5.73 3.51 8.40
C ASP A 75 -4.51 2.61 8.71
N GLU A 76 -4.67 1.64 9.61
CA GLU A 76 -3.66 0.63 9.92
C GLU A 76 -3.27 -0.18 8.67
N ALA A 77 -4.26 -0.66 7.91
CA ALA A 77 -4.02 -1.38 6.67
C ALA A 77 -3.29 -0.53 5.62
N LYS A 78 -3.61 0.77 5.53
CA LYS A 78 -2.89 1.71 4.64
C LYS A 78 -1.45 1.94 5.10
N ALA A 79 -1.24 2.12 6.41
CA ALA A 79 0.09 2.29 6.97
C ALA A 79 0.96 1.05 6.70
N GLU A 80 0.41 -0.15 6.90
CA GLU A 80 1.10 -1.40 6.63
C GLU A 80 1.38 -1.61 5.14
N ALA A 81 0.41 -1.31 4.27
CA ALA A 81 0.63 -1.36 2.82
C ALA A 81 1.77 -0.42 2.38
N ASN A 82 1.80 0.81 2.91
CA ASN A 82 2.88 1.76 2.63
C ASN A 82 4.23 1.26 3.14
N ARG A 83 4.26 0.61 4.32
CA ARG A 83 5.47 0.00 4.88
C ARG A 83 5.99 -1.11 3.98
N ILE A 84 5.11 -2.00 3.50
CA ILE A 84 5.45 -3.09 2.58
C ILE A 84 5.99 -2.53 1.27
N ILE A 85 5.30 -1.54 0.67
CA ILE A 85 5.73 -0.90 -0.58
C ILE A 85 7.11 -0.26 -0.42
N SER A 86 7.33 0.48 0.67
CA SER A 86 8.62 1.12 0.95
C SER A 86 9.75 0.10 1.12
N SER A 87 9.48 -0.97 1.89
CA SER A 87 10.43 -2.06 2.11
C SER A 87 10.78 -2.78 0.79
N ALA A 88 9.78 -3.13 -0.01
CA ALA A 88 10.00 -3.80 -1.30
C ALA A 88 10.77 -2.91 -2.28
N LEU A 89 10.49 -1.60 -2.29
CA LEU A 89 11.22 -0.64 -3.11
C LEU A 89 12.69 -0.53 -2.67
N GLN A 90 12.95 -0.50 -1.36
CA GLN A 90 14.30 -0.47 -0.80
C GLN A 90 15.08 -1.74 -1.14
N GLU A 91 14.47 -2.90 -0.97
CA GLU A 91 15.07 -4.20 -1.31
C GLU A 91 15.37 -4.30 -2.81
N THR A 92 14.43 -3.86 -3.65
CA THR A 92 14.63 -3.81 -5.11
C THR A 92 15.80 -2.91 -5.48
N LYS A 93 15.90 -1.71 -4.88
CA LYS A 93 17.02 -0.79 -5.11
C LYS A 93 18.35 -1.41 -4.68
N SER A 94 18.39 -2.05 -3.51
CA SER A 94 19.60 -2.69 -2.99
C SER A 94 20.04 -3.86 -3.87
N THR A 95 19.09 -4.71 -4.28
CA THR A 95 19.34 -5.84 -5.18
C THR A 95 19.84 -5.34 -6.53
N ASN A 96 19.20 -4.32 -7.11
CA ASN A 96 19.63 -3.73 -8.36
C ASN A 96 21.05 -3.14 -8.28
N ALA A 97 21.37 -2.43 -7.18
CA ALA A 97 22.72 -1.92 -6.96
C ALA A 97 23.76 -3.05 -6.86
N GLY A 98 23.43 -4.15 -6.19
CA GLY A 98 24.28 -5.34 -6.11
C GLY A 98 24.49 -6.02 -7.47
N LEU A 99 23.42 -6.16 -8.26
CA LEU A 99 23.49 -6.70 -9.63
C LEU A 99 24.34 -5.83 -10.55
N MET A 100 24.17 -4.50 -10.49
CA MET A 100 24.99 -3.55 -11.26
C MET A 100 26.47 -3.68 -10.89
N ALA A 101 26.80 -3.75 -9.59
CA ALA A 101 28.18 -3.92 -9.14
C ALA A 101 28.80 -5.25 -9.61
N MET A 102 28.04 -6.35 -9.58
CA MET A 102 28.50 -7.64 -10.12
C MET A 102 28.70 -7.59 -11.63
N LEU A 103 27.77 -6.95 -12.36
CA LEU A 103 27.87 -6.79 -13.81
C LEU A 103 29.11 -5.95 -14.17
N ASP A 104 29.37 -4.86 -13.46
CA ASP A 104 30.56 -4.02 -13.67
C ASP A 104 31.85 -4.80 -13.42
N GLN A 105 31.91 -5.62 -12.38
CA GLN A 105 33.05 -6.50 -12.13
C GLN A 105 33.27 -7.52 -13.25
N GLU A 106 32.19 -8.12 -13.76
CA GLU A 106 32.28 -9.10 -14.84
C GLU A 106 32.71 -8.45 -16.16
N ILE A 107 32.19 -7.25 -16.46
CA ILE A 107 32.62 -6.45 -17.61
C ILE A 107 34.12 -6.11 -17.49
N GLN A 108 34.60 -5.70 -16.31
CA GLN A 108 36.01 -5.41 -16.09
C GLN A 108 36.90 -6.65 -16.30
N LYS A 109 36.46 -7.82 -15.81
CA LYS A 109 37.17 -9.09 -16.06
C LYS A 109 37.22 -9.44 -17.54
N MET A 110 36.08 -9.36 -18.23
CA MET A 110 36.03 -9.58 -19.68
C MET A 110 36.95 -8.62 -20.44
N PHE A 111 36.99 -7.35 -20.05
CA PHE A 111 37.88 -6.36 -20.65
C PHE A 111 39.36 -6.69 -20.40
N SER A 112 39.70 -7.14 -19.18
CA SER A 112 41.06 -7.59 -18.86
C SER A 112 41.47 -8.81 -19.68
N MET A 113 40.60 -9.83 -19.78
CA MET A 113 40.86 -11.03 -20.60
C MET A 113 40.99 -10.68 -22.08
N ALA A 114 40.14 -9.79 -22.60
CA ALA A 114 40.22 -9.33 -23.98
C ALA A 114 41.52 -8.58 -24.26
N ASN A 115 41.96 -7.71 -23.35
CA ASN A 115 43.25 -7.01 -23.47
C ASN A 115 44.44 -7.97 -23.43
N GLU A 116 44.42 -8.96 -22.54
CA GLU A 116 45.47 -9.99 -22.48
C GLU A 116 45.51 -10.83 -23.77
N TYR A 117 44.33 -11.22 -24.29
CA TYR A 117 44.24 -11.91 -25.57
C TYR A 117 44.78 -11.05 -26.72
N MET A 118 44.40 -9.77 -26.80
CA MET A 118 44.90 -8.84 -27.80
C MET A 118 46.42 -8.64 -27.71
N TYR A 119 46.97 -8.57 -26.50
CA TYR A 119 48.40 -8.48 -26.27
C TYR A 119 49.13 -9.72 -26.79
N ASN A 120 48.65 -10.92 -26.43
CA ASN A 120 49.22 -12.17 -26.91
C ASN A 120 49.13 -12.33 -28.43
N LEU A 121 47.98 -11.97 -29.02
CA LEU A 121 47.79 -11.98 -30.48
C LEU A 121 48.76 -11.03 -31.18
N LYS A 122 48.97 -9.83 -30.61
CA LYS A 122 49.96 -8.88 -31.11
C LYS A 122 51.37 -9.49 -31.08
N CYS A 123 51.80 -10.05 -29.95
CA CYS A 123 53.11 -10.68 -29.85
C CYS A 123 53.29 -11.87 -30.81
N GLN A 124 52.26 -12.70 -30.99
CA GLN A 124 52.29 -13.81 -31.96
C GLN A 124 52.41 -13.29 -33.39
N THR A 125 51.61 -12.30 -33.77
CA THR A 125 51.64 -11.70 -35.11
C THR A 125 53.00 -11.05 -35.39
N GLU A 126 53.61 -10.40 -34.39
CA GLU A 126 54.97 -9.85 -34.49
C GLU A 126 56.02 -10.94 -34.73
N GLN A 127 55.95 -12.07 -34.02
CA GLN A 127 56.86 -13.21 -34.24
C GLN A 127 56.65 -13.84 -35.62
N GLU A 128 55.41 -14.10 -36.01
CA GLU A 128 55.07 -14.64 -37.33
C GLU A 128 55.56 -13.74 -38.47
N LEU A 129 55.46 -12.41 -38.31
CA LEU A 129 55.96 -11.44 -39.29
C LEU A 129 57.49 -11.48 -39.41
N ILE A 130 58.20 -11.61 -38.28
CA ILE A 130 59.66 -11.77 -38.27
C ILE A 130 60.05 -13.09 -38.96
N ASP A 131 59.39 -14.19 -38.63
CA ASP A 131 59.65 -15.51 -39.20
C ASP A 131 59.38 -15.53 -40.71
N LEU A 132 58.25 -14.97 -41.16
CA LEU A 132 57.92 -14.83 -42.59
C LEU A 132 58.97 -13.98 -43.33
N THR A 133 59.42 -12.88 -42.72
CA THR A 133 60.45 -12.03 -43.31
C THR A 133 61.79 -12.77 -43.43
N CYS A 134 62.15 -13.58 -42.43
CA CYS A 134 63.32 -14.46 -42.50
C CYS A 134 63.21 -15.48 -43.64
N GLU A 135 62.05 -16.12 -43.77
CA GLU A 135 61.80 -17.12 -44.81
C GLU A 135 61.87 -16.51 -46.22
N ILE A 136 61.27 -15.32 -46.41
CA ILE A 136 61.38 -14.57 -47.65
C ILE A 136 62.85 -14.23 -47.94
N ALA A 137 63.59 -13.70 -46.97
CA ALA A 137 65.00 -13.36 -47.13
C ALA A 137 65.85 -14.59 -47.49
N LEU A 138 65.61 -15.74 -46.84
CA LEU A 138 66.26 -17.03 -47.15
C LEU A 138 65.93 -17.51 -48.56
N THR A 139 64.68 -17.37 -48.99
CA THR A 139 64.24 -17.74 -50.36
C THR A 139 64.93 -16.89 -51.42
N TYR A 140 65.05 -15.58 -51.19
CA TYR A 140 65.79 -14.70 -52.11
C TYR A 140 67.31 -14.97 -52.08
N TYR A 141 67.89 -15.20 -50.90
CA TYR A 141 69.31 -15.49 -50.74
C TYR A 141 69.72 -16.80 -51.43
N SER A 142 68.94 -17.87 -51.22
CA SER A 142 69.13 -19.16 -51.89
C SER A 142 68.98 -19.07 -53.41
N LYS A 143 68.03 -18.26 -53.90
CA LYS A 143 67.84 -18.02 -55.34
C LYS A 143 68.97 -17.23 -56.01
N MET A 144 69.69 -16.37 -55.27
CA MET A 144 70.84 -15.61 -55.80
C MET A 144 72.19 -16.35 -55.73
N LEU A 145 72.40 -17.23 -54.73
CA LEU A 145 73.71 -17.83 -54.48
C LEU A 145 73.83 -19.32 -54.84
N GLY A 146 72.73 -19.98 -55.24
CA GLY A 146 72.76 -21.35 -55.79
C GLY A 146 73.34 -22.43 -54.86
N THR A 147 73.41 -22.17 -53.55
CA THR A 147 73.95 -23.11 -52.55
C THR A 147 73.09 -23.13 -51.28
N GLU A 148 72.98 -24.32 -50.67
CA GLU A 148 72.07 -24.68 -49.58
C GLU A 148 72.73 -24.50 -48.20
N TYR A 149 73.39 -23.37 -47.94
CA TYR A 149 73.95 -23.11 -46.61
C TYR A 149 73.83 -21.63 -46.22
N ALA A 150 72.76 -21.32 -45.50
CA ALA A 150 72.56 -20.04 -44.83
C ALA A 150 72.48 -20.29 -43.32
N ASP A 151 73.29 -19.55 -42.56
CA ASP A 151 73.33 -19.58 -41.09
C ASP A 151 72.03 -18.97 -40.54
N LYS A 152 71.03 -19.82 -40.30
CA LYS A 152 69.64 -19.48 -39.95
C LYS A 152 69.55 -18.58 -38.71
N ASP A 153 70.48 -18.75 -37.77
CA ASP A 153 70.54 -17.97 -36.52
C ASP A 153 70.98 -16.52 -36.74
N LYS A 154 71.97 -16.26 -37.60
CA LYS A 154 72.43 -14.89 -37.89
C LYS A 154 71.40 -14.08 -38.66
N LEU A 155 70.68 -14.72 -39.59
CA LEU A 155 69.63 -14.06 -40.35
C LEU A 155 68.45 -13.67 -39.45
N ARG A 156 68.08 -14.54 -38.50
CA ARG A 156 67.05 -14.25 -37.51
C ARG A 156 67.44 -13.10 -36.57
N ASP A 157 68.71 -12.99 -36.18
CA ASP A 157 69.19 -11.86 -35.37
C ASP A 157 69.15 -10.53 -36.15
N ILE A 158 69.51 -10.53 -37.44
CA ILE A 158 69.48 -9.33 -38.30
C ILE A 158 68.05 -8.85 -38.55
N THR A 159 67.11 -9.74 -38.91
CA THR A 159 65.70 -9.38 -39.10
C THR A 159 65.04 -8.90 -37.81
N THR A 160 65.37 -9.51 -36.66
CA THR A 160 64.86 -9.06 -35.36
C THR A 160 65.36 -7.65 -35.02
N ARG A 161 66.62 -7.32 -35.34
CA ARG A 161 67.17 -5.95 -35.16
C ARG A 161 66.49 -4.94 -36.09
N LEU A 162 66.30 -5.26 -37.36
CA LEU A 162 65.65 -4.37 -38.34
C LEU A 162 64.18 -4.11 -38.00
N TYR A 163 63.47 -5.09 -37.44
CA TYR A 163 62.10 -4.91 -36.96
C TYR A 163 62.03 -3.98 -35.74
N LYS A 164 62.98 -4.12 -34.79
CA LYS A 164 63.09 -3.28 -33.59
C LYS A 164 63.50 -1.83 -33.86
N GLU A 165 64.31 -1.55 -34.88
CA GLU A 165 64.69 -0.17 -35.24
C GLU A 165 63.54 0.61 -35.92
N ARG A 166 62.51 -0.10 -36.41
CA ARG A 166 61.40 0.49 -37.17
C ARG A 166 60.12 0.69 -36.35
N THR A 167 60.00 0.02 -35.21
CA THR A 167 58.85 0.11 -34.27
C THR A 167 59.14 1.15 -33.21
#